data_AF-A0A916ZL08-F1
#
_entry.id   AF-A0A916ZL08-F1
#
_cell.length_a   1.000
_cell.length_b   1.000
_cell.length_c   1.000
_cell.angle_alpha   90.00
_cell.angle_beta   90.00
_cell.angle_gamma   90.00
#
_symmetry.space_group_name_H-M   'P 1'
#
loop_
_entity.id
_entity.type
_entity.pdbx_description
1 polymer ?
#
loop_
_entity_poly.entity_id
_entity_poly.type
_entity_poly.pdbx_seq_one_letter_code
_entity_poly.pdbx_strand_id
1 'polypeptide(L)'
;MLNAPSKFGPLSYTMNSNVATNKITVTLTPPARNAPSAIKVKLRHPLGNPIQSVTVKGTTYTNYSGDMITLSGLTGQTTIVANY
;
A
#
# COMPACT_ATOMS: atom_id res chain seq x y z
N MET A 1 -0.93 11.12 7.57
CA MET A 1 -2.25 11.65 7.97
C MET A 1 -3.07 10.47 8.49
N LEU A 2 -3.47 10.49 9.75
CA LEU A 2 -4.29 9.43 10.36
C LEU A 2 -5.78 9.71 10.05
N ASN A 3 -6.57 8.65 9.81
CA ASN A 3 -8.03 8.70 9.62
C ASN A 3 -8.53 9.20 8.24
N ALA A 4 -8.17 8.51 7.16
CA ALA A 4 -8.93 8.68 5.92
C ALA A 4 -10.32 8.03 6.08
N PRO A 5 -11.43 8.76 5.84
CA PRO A 5 -12.77 8.19 5.91
C PRO A 5 -12.94 7.17 4.78
N SER A 6 -12.96 5.89 5.14
CA SER A 6 -13.28 4.79 4.24
C SER A 6 -14.60 4.16 4.67
N LYS A 7 -15.37 3.61 3.72
CA LYS A 7 -16.63 2.91 3.96
C LYS A 7 -16.51 1.72 4.95
N PHE A 8 -15.28 1.33 5.30
CA PHE A 8 -14.96 0.15 6.11
C PHE A 8 -14.47 0.49 7.54
N GLY A 9 -14.41 1.78 7.91
CA GLY A 9 -13.92 2.24 9.22
C GLY A 9 -12.62 3.07 9.12
N PRO A 10 -12.05 3.52 10.26
CA PRO A 10 -10.81 4.27 10.28
C PRO A 10 -9.67 3.38 9.80
N LEU A 11 -9.17 3.68 8.60
CA LEU A 11 -8.00 3.05 8.04
C LEU A 11 -6.81 4.01 8.22
N SER A 12 -5.79 3.53 8.92
CA SER A 12 -4.55 4.27 9.11
C SER A 12 -3.57 3.87 8.02
N TYR A 13 -3.07 4.85 7.27
CA TYR A 13 -1.98 4.63 6.33
C TYR A 13 -0.89 5.69 6.54
N THR A 14 0.36 5.23 6.44
CA THR A 14 1.54 6.09 6.45
C THR A 14 2.32 5.79 5.18
N MET A 15 2.47 6.80 4.33
CA MET A 15 3.29 6.71 3.13
C MET A 15 4.57 7.50 3.36
N ASN A 16 5.70 6.83 3.24
CA ASN A 16 7.01 7.44 3.25
C ASN A 16 7.61 7.28 1.85
N SER A 17 7.58 8.35 1.07
CA SER A 17 8.20 8.38 -0.26
C SER A 17 9.65 8.80 -0.11
N ASN A 18 10.58 7.87 -0.33
CA ASN A 18 11.99 8.19 -0.37
C ASN A 18 12.44 8.27 -1.83
N VAL A 19 12.20 9.46 -2.41
CA VAL A 19 12.51 9.79 -3.81
C VAL A 19 14.01 9.62 -4.11
N ALA A 20 14.88 9.81 -3.12
CA ALA A 20 16.32 9.60 -3.27
C ALA A 20 16.71 8.12 -3.42
N THR A 21 15.83 7.17 -3.09
CA THR A 21 16.10 5.72 -3.14
C THR A 21 15.16 4.97 -4.08
N ASN A 22 14.38 5.67 -4.91
CA ASN A 22 13.33 5.09 -5.78
C ASN A 22 12.41 4.10 -5.02
N LYS A 23 12.12 4.37 -3.75
CA LYS A 23 11.36 3.47 -2.88
C LYS A 23 10.25 4.21 -2.17
N ILE A 24 9.05 3.62 -2.22
CA ILE A 24 7.89 4.08 -1.46
C ILE A 24 7.52 2.99 -0.46
N THR A 25 7.61 3.33 0.83
CA THR A 25 7.14 2.46 1.92
C THR A 25 5.76 2.92 2.36
N VAL A 26 4.80 2.02 2.34
CA VAL A 26 3.43 2.26 2.79
C VAL A 26 3.12 1.31 3.93
N THR A 27 2.88 1.86 5.11
CA THR A 27 2.37 1.07 6.24
C THR A 27 0.87 1.27 6.30
N LEU A 28 0.13 0.17 6.23
CA LEU A 28 -1.31 0.13 6.20
C LEU A 28 -1.83 -0.68 7.39
N THR A 29 -2.71 -0.09 8.18
CA THR A 29 -3.39 -0.78 9.28
C THR A 29 -4.88 -0.83 8.96
N PRO A 30 -5.40 -1.99 8.48
CA PRO A 30 -6.81 -2.17 8.20
C PRO A 30 -7.65 -2.16 9.50
N PRO A 31 -8.92 -1.73 9.44
CA PRO A 31 -9.80 -1.73 10.59
C PRO A 31 -10.14 -3.16 11.03
N ALA A 32 -9.90 -3.48 12.31
CA ALA A 32 -10.10 -4.82 12.85
C ALA A 32 -11.58 -5.27 12.87
N ARG A 33 -12.54 -4.33 12.93
CA ARG A 33 -13.97 -4.65 13.04
C ARG A 33 -14.62 -5.00 11.69
N ASN A 34 -14.13 -4.43 10.58
CA ASN A 34 -14.67 -4.64 9.23
C ASN A 34 -13.51 -4.64 8.23
N ALA A 35 -12.72 -5.72 8.25
CA ALA A 35 -11.62 -5.85 7.30
C ALA A 35 -12.19 -5.86 5.87
N PRO A 36 -11.76 -4.94 4.98
CA PRO A 36 -12.21 -4.93 3.60
C PRO A 36 -11.74 -6.19 2.87
N SER A 37 -12.59 -6.73 1.99
CA SER A 37 -12.26 -7.90 1.17
C SER A 37 -11.07 -7.64 0.24
N ALA A 38 -10.93 -6.40 -0.24
CA ALA A 38 -9.79 -5.93 -1.01
C ALA A 38 -9.46 -4.46 -0.71
N ILE A 39 -8.17 -4.15 -0.64
CA ILE A 39 -7.62 -2.81 -0.53
C ILE A 39 -6.80 -2.53 -1.78
N LYS A 40 -7.19 -1.52 -2.55
CA LYS A 40 -6.42 -1.07 -3.70
C LYS A 40 -5.60 0.14 -3.30
N VAL A 41 -4.28 0.00 -3.30
CA VAL A 41 -3.34 1.07 -3.00
C VAL A 41 -2.81 1.60 -4.33
N LYS A 42 -3.10 2.87 -4.64
CA LYS A 42 -2.55 3.54 -5.82
C LYS A 42 -1.33 4.36 -5.42
N LEU A 43 -0.16 4.01 -5.95
CA LEU A 43 1.08 4.72 -5.76
C LEU A 43 1.51 5.29 -7.09
N ARG A 44 1.52 6.62 -7.20
CA ARG A 44 1.98 7.33 -8.38
C ARG A 44 3.35 7.93 -8.07
N HIS A 45 4.36 7.53 -8.83
CA HIS A 45 5.66 8.20 -8.79
C HIS A 45 5.57 9.55 -9.53
N PRO A 46 6.14 10.64 -8.99
CA PRO A 46 6.12 11.95 -9.66
C PRO A 46 6.75 11.93 -11.05
N LEU A 47 7.75 11.06 -11.28
CA LEU A 47 8.43 10.92 -12.56
C LEU A 47 7.75 9.92 -13.52
N GLY A 48 6.61 9.32 -13.14
CA GLY A 48 5.87 8.38 -14.01
C GLY A 48 6.52 7.01 -14.20
N ASN A 49 7.52 6.67 -13.39
CA ASN A 49 8.14 5.35 -13.43
C ASN A 49 7.12 4.27 -12.98
N PRO A 50 7.01 3.14 -13.70
CA PRO A 50 6.19 2.03 -13.26
C PRO A 50 6.81 1.37 -12.02
N ILE A 51 5.99 0.71 -11.22
CA ILE A 51 6.46 -0.09 -10.09
C ILE A 51 7.28 -1.27 -10.64
N GLN A 52 8.54 -1.39 -10.24
CA GLN A 52 9.42 -2.50 -10.63
C GLN A 52 9.24 -3.73 -9.74
N SER A 53 8.99 -3.51 -8.45
CA SER A 53 8.72 -4.60 -7.51
C SER A 53 7.90 -4.12 -6.33
N VAL A 54 7.06 -5.03 -5.82
CA VAL A 54 6.29 -4.81 -4.59
C VAL A 54 6.64 -5.91 -3.61
N THR A 55 6.80 -5.55 -2.35
CA THR A 55 6.97 -6.46 -1.22
C THR A 55 5.88 -6.18 -0.21
N VAL A 56 5.14 -7.20 0.22
CA VAL A 56 4.07 -7.10 1.22
C VAL A 56 4.44 -7.99 2.38
N LYS A 57 4.55 -7.43 3.59
CA LYS A 57 5.03 -8.14 4.80
C LYS A 57 6.39 -8.86 4.59
N GLY A 58 7.26 -8.32 3.74
CA GLY A 58 8.56 -8.93 3.41
C GLY A 58 8.51 -10.02 2.34
N THR A 59 7.33 -10.37 1.83
CA THR A 59 7.16 -11.32 0.72
C THR A 59 6.98 -10.59 -0.60
N THR A 60 7.66 -11.04 -1.66
CA THR A 60 7.46 -10.51 -3.01
C THR A 60 5.99 -10.66 -3.42
N TYR A 61 5.41 -9.55 -3.88
CA TYR A 61 4.02 -9.46 -4.26
C TYR A 61 3.93 -9.14 -5.74
N THR A 62 3.19 -9.94 -6.50
CA THR A 62 3.10 -9.82 -7.96
C THR A 62 1.74 -9.32 -8.44
N ASN A 63 0.76 -9.18 -7.55
CA ASN A 63 -0.59 -8.70 -7.89
C ASN A 63 -0.65 -7.16 -7.87
N TYR A 64 0.08 -6.55 -8.79
CA TYR A 64 0.05 -5.11 -9.04
C TYR A 64 0.04 -4.84 -10.55
N SER A 65 -0.54 -3.72 -10.96
CA SER A 65 -0.65 -3.33 -12.36
C SER A 65 -0.44 -1.82 -12.48
N GLY A 66 0.64 -1.43 -13.16
CA GLY A 66 1.06 -0.04 -13.31
C GLY A 66 1.29 0.62 -11.94
N ASP A 67 0.41 1.55 -11.59
CA ASP A 67 0.46 2.34 -10.35
C ASP A 67 -0.41 1.74 -9.23
N MET A 68 -1.11 0.62 -9.46
CA MET A 68 -2.12 0.08 -8.54
C MET A 68 -1.72 -1.29 -8.00
N ILE A 69 -1.72 -1.41 -6.67
CA ILE A 69 -1.46 -2.65 -5.93
C ILE A 69 -2.80 -3.10 -5.34
N THR A 70 -3.25 -4.32 -5.66
CA THR A 70 -4.51 -4.85 -5.13
C THR A 70 -4.21 -5.87 -4.07
N LEU A 71 -4.54 -5.57 -2.81
CA LEU A 71 -4.27 -6.43 -1.66
C LEU A 71 -5.58 -7.03 -1.16
N SER A 72 -5.72 -8.35 -1.24
CA SER A 72 -6.91 -9.08 -0.76
C SER A 72 -6.69 -9.70 0.62
N GLY A 73 -7.70 -9.65 1.48
CA GLY A 73 -7.69 -10.37 2.76
C GLY A 73 -6.63 -9.87 3.78
N LEU A 74 -6.34 -8.57 3.78
CA LEU A 74 -5.36 -8.01 4.71
C LEU A 74 -5.88 -8.03 6.15
N THR A 75 -5.20 -8.80 6.99
CA THR A 75 -5.41 -8.84 8.44
C THR A 75 -4.16 -8.33 9.16
N GLY A 76 -4.38 -7.47 10.15
CA GLY A 76 -3.33 -6.83 10.93
C GLY A 76 -2.51 -5.78 10.15
N GLN A 77 -1.61 -5.10 10.86
CA GLN A 77 -0.72 -4.11 10.27
C GLN A 77 0.11 -4.75 9.16
N THR A 78 0.20 -4.06 8.02
CA THR A 78 0.88 -4.54 6.83
C THR A 78 1.77 -3.46 6.27
N THR A 79 3.06 -3.78 6.12
CA THR A 79 4.01 -2.92 5.44
C THR A 79 4.13 -3.37 3.99
N ILE A 80 3.92 -2.42 3.08
CA ILE A 80 4.05 -2.56 1.64
C ILE A 80 5.27 -1.72 1.25
N VAL A 81 6.16 -2.29 0.46
CA VAL A 81 7.34 -1.61 -0.07
C VAL A 81 7.27 -1.71 -1.58
N ALA A 82 7.16 -0.58 -2.26
CA ALA A 82 7.20 -0.50 -3.71
C ALA A 82 8.52 0.14 -4.15
N ASN A 83 9.24 -0.55 -5.04
CA ASN A 83 10.45 -0.02 -5.68
C ASN A 83 10.11 0.40 -7.12
N TYR A 84 10.72 1.49 -7.56
CA TYR A 84 10.54 2.13 -8.88
C TYR A 84 11.83 2.14 -9.68
#